data_AF-A0A7C9DJT0-F1
#
_entry.id   AF-A0A7C9DJT0-F1
#
_cell.length_a   1.000
_cell.length_b   1.000
_cell.length_c   1.000
_cell.angle_alpha   90.00
_cell.angle_beta   90.00
_cell.angle_gamma   90.00
#
_symmetry.space_group_name_H-M   'P 1'
#
loop_
_entity.id
_entity.type
_entity.pdbx_description
1 polymer ?
#
loop_
_entity_poly.entity_id
_entity_poly.type
_entity_poly.pdbx_seq_one_letter_code
_entity_poly.pdbx_strand_id
1 'polypeptide(L)'
;WEQIVDLKYKPKFEIVKRDEAPRIAERHFLGLKNRYGSVIAIDLVNKHGGEGCLNEVYANAMQQISNDDIKYIHFDFHRICGHIHFERLSILYDQISDFLDRNRYLLLNEKGEKIEEQCGIVRTNCVDCLDRTNVTQSMIGRKMLEFQLRRIGAFGPEETISFHPNFDDNFKILWANHGDDISTQYTGTPALKGDFVRLGHRTLEGILKDGWNALARYYLNNFRDGTRQDAIDLVHGHFIVSGSRDMAPQPRKGLEAVASLRVALSVVSVGLLFALLSLRKAPYSFWHLLLTLMWTSISMAVAAFLRANGRAFCNRPRLNKPR
;
A
#
# COMPACT_ATOMS: atom_id res chain seq x y z
N TRP A 1 15.01 1.24 -2.19
CA TRP A 1 14.74 1.84 -0.87
C TRP A 1 14.40 0.72 0.08
N GLU A 2 14.58 0.93 1.37
CA GLU A 2 14.22 -0.01 2.43
C GLU A 2 13.30 0.69 3.43
N GLN A 3 12.35 -0.05 3.99
CA GLN A 3 11.50 0.43 5.08
C GLN A 3 11.54 -0.63 6.17
N ILE A 4 12.43 -0.43 7.12
CA ILE A 4 12.67 -1.39 8.19
C ILE A 4 11.57 -1.23 9.23
N VAL A 5 10.79 -2.28 9.42
CA VAL A 5 9.73 -2.31 10.42
C VAL A 5 10.31 -2.08 11.81
N ASP A 6 9.80 -1.04 12.47
CA ASP A 6 9.90 -0.80 13.89
C ASP A 6 8.47 -0.64 14.42
N LEU A 7 8.21 -0.84 15.72
CA LEU A 7 6.85 -0.81 16.28
C LEU A 7 6.05 0.50 16.03
N LYS A 8 6.63 1.49 15.34
CA LYS A 8 5.92 2.68 14.88
C LYS A 8 4.90 2.32 13.81
N TYR A 9 3.82 3.10 13.76
CA TYR A 9 2.76 2.91 12.78
C TYR A 9 3.22 3.11 11.34
N LYS A 10 4.13 4.06 11.09
CA LYS A 10 4.73 4.31 9.76
C LYS A 10 6.26 4.35 9.91
N PRO A 11 6.97 3.26 9.59
CA PRO A 11 8.42 3.25 9.58
C PRO A 11 8.97 4.19 8.51
N LYS A 12 10.18 4.72 8.73
CA LYS A 12 10.82 5.67 7.81
C LYS A 12 11.39 4.93 6.59
N PHE A 13 11.38 5.60 5.44
CA PHE A 13 12.07 5.14 4.25
C PHE A 13 13.56 5.49 4.32
N GLU A 14 14.40 4.53 3.98
CA GLU A 14 15.83 4.69 3.79
C GLU A 14 16.14 4.45 2.31
N ILE A 15 16.68 5.46 1.62
CA ILE A 15 17.01 5.32 0.20
C ILE A 15 18.37 4.64 0.09
N VAL A 16 18.36 3.43 -0.45
CA VAL A 16 19.55 2.61 -0.68
C VAL A 16 20.00 2.77 -2.14
N LYS A 17 21.32 2.86 -2.37
CA LYS A 17 21.95 2.89 -3.71
C LYS A 17 21.36 3.94 -4.66
N ARG A 18 21.36 5.21 -4.26
CA ARG A 18 20.84 6.33 -5.08
C ARG A 18 21.49 6.39 -6.46
N ASP A 19 22.79 6.16 -6.54
CA ASP A 19 23.57 6.30 -7.77
C ASP A 19 23.25 5.21 -8.81
N GLU A 20 22.77 4.04 -8.37
CA GLU A 20 22.37 2.96 -9.27
C GLU A 20 20.93 3.12 -9.80
N ALA A 21 20.12 3.98 -9.18
CA ALA A 21 18.69 4.07 -9.44
C ALA A 21 18.34 4.39 -10.91
N PRO A 22 18.99 5.34 -11.60
CA PRO A 22 18.66 5.64 -12.99
C PRO A 22 18.93 4.46 -13.94
N ARG A 23 20.09 3.80 -13.79
CA ARG A 23 20.45 2.62 -14.61
C ARG A 23 19.47 1.46 -14.40
N ILE A 24 19.03 1.25 -13.16
CA ILE A 24 18.04 0.21 -12.84
C ILE A 24 16.68 0.55 -13.44
N ALA A 25 16.25 1.81 -13.32
CA ALA A 25 14.99 2.29 -13.90
C ALA A 25 15.01 2.13 -15.42
N GLU A 26 16.08 2.55 -16.10
CA GLU A 26 16.25 2.39 -17.54
C GLU A 26 16.09 0.94 -17.97
N ARG A 27 16.84 0.01 -17.37
CA ARG A 27 16.74 -1.42 -17.69
C ARG A 27 15.32 -1.95 -17.46
N HIS A 28 14.67 -1.53 -16.38
CA HIS A 28 13.31 -1.95 -16.07
C HIS A 28 12.31 -1.46 -17.12
N PHE A 29 12.33 -0.18 -17.46
CA PHE A 29 11.40 0.45 -18.40
C PHE A 29 11.65 0.01 -19.85
N LEU A 30 12.88 -0.25 -20.26
CA LEU A 30 13.17 -0.90 -21.54
C LEU A 30 12.56 -2.31 -21.58
N GLY A 31 12.64 -3.07 -20.49
CA GLY A 31 12.02 -4.38 -20.37
C GLY A 31 10.48 -4.34 -20.36
N LEU A 32 9.87 -3.26 -19.89
CA LEU A 32 8.43 -3.03 -20.03
C LEU A 32 8.08 -2.65 -21.47
N LYS A 33 8.85 -1.74 -22.07
CA LYS A 33 8.65 -1.29 -23.45
C LYS A 33 8.68 -2.44 -24.44
N ASN A 34 9.68 -3.32 -24.30
CA ASN A 34 9.82 -4.49 -25.17
C ASN A 34 8.66 -5.50 -25.04
N ARG A 35 7.96 -5.52 -23.90
CA ARG A 35 6.85 -6.45 -23.65
C ARG A 35 5.48 -5.87 -23.96
N TYR A 36 5.30 -4.58 -23.74
CA TYR A 36 3.98 -3.96 -23.70
C TYR A 36 3.84 -2.75 -24.64
N GLY A 37 4.91 -2.35 -25.33
CA GLY A 37 4.93 -1.14 -26.16
C GLY A 37 5.09 0.12 -25.31
N SER A 38 4.34 1.19 -25.59
CA SER A 38 4.46 2.45 -24.86
C SER A 38 4.12 2.28 -23.38
N VAL A 39 4.79 3.01 -22.50
CA VAL A 39 4.58 2.94 -21.05
C VAL A 39 4.40 4.34 -20.49
N ILE A 40 3.29 4.57 -19.80
CA ILE A 40 3.11 5.76 -18.99
C ILE A 40 3.11 5.38 -17.51
N ALA A 41 4.10 5.88 -16.77
CA ALA A 41 4.24 5.69 -15.34
C ALA A 41 3.54 6.83 -14.59
N ILE A 42 2.49 6.50 -13.85
CA ILE A 42 1.76 7.44 -12.99
C ILE A 42 2.23 7.21 -11.55
N ASP A 43 2.87 8.21 -10.96
CA ASP A 43 3.29 8.20 -9.56
C ASP A 43 2.30 8.96 -8.67
N LEU A 44 1.63 8.22 -7.76
CA LEU A 44 0.56 8.70 -6.88
C LEU A 44 1.06 9.06 -5.46
N VAL A 45 2.38 9.12 -5.29
CA VAL A 45 3.05 9.35 -4.01
C VAL A 45 2.96 10.83 -3.60
N ASN A 46 2.88 11.09 -2.30
CA ASN A 46 2.82 12.46 -1.78
C ASN A 46 4.15 13.21 -2.02
N LYS A 47 4.09 14.52 -2.32
CA LYS A 47 5.32 15.34 -2.46
C LYS A 47 6.05 15.61 -1.13
N HIS A 48 5.40 15.39 0.00
CA HIS A 48 5.93 15.76 1.31
C HIS A 48 6.20 14.53 2.20
N GLY A 49 7.10 14.72 3.17
CA GLY A 49 7.49 13.68 4.12
C GLY A 49 8.37 12.58 3.49
N GLY A 50 8.35 11.38 4.07
CA GLY A 50 9.17 10.26 3.59
C GLY A 50 8.81 9.79 2.17
N GLU A 51 7.55 9.93 1.78
CA GLU A 51 7.05 9.68 0.42
C GLU A 51 7.65 10.67 -0.59
N GLY A 52 7.81 11.94 -0.21
CA GLY A 52 8.43 12.98 -1.07
C GLY A 52 9.85 12.64 -1.49
N CYS A 53 10.66 12.10 -0.58
CA CYS A 53 12.03 11.68 -0.91
C CYS A 53 12.05 10.53 -1.94
N LEU A 54 11.08 9.60 -1.89
CA LEU A 54 10.94 8.55 -2.89
C LEU A 54 10.51 9.13 -4.24
N ASN A 55 9.56 10.05 -4.23
CA ASN A 55 9.10 10.75 -5.43
C ASN A 55 10.25 11.49 -6.12
N GLU A 56 11.06 12.26 -5.39
CA GLU A 56 12.21 12.99 -5.94
C GLU A 56 13.21 12.04 -6.61
N VAL A 57 13.58 10.95 -5.93
CA VAL A 57 14.53 9.96 -6.47
C VAL A 57 13.96 9.29 -7.73
N TYR A 58 12.68 8.93 -7.71
CA TYR A 58 12.05 8.29 -8.86
C TYR A 58 11.90 9.26 -10.04
N ALA A 59 11.46 10.49 -9.80
CA ALA A 59 11.35 11.53 -10.81
C ALA A 59 12.70 11.81 -11.48
N ASN A 60 13.78 11.94 -10.70
CA ASN A 60 15.13 12.15 -11.23
C ASN A 60 15.61 10.98 -12.08
N ALA A 61 15.31 9.73 -11.67
CA ALA A 61 15.62 8.55 -12.48
C ALA A 61 14.81 8.52 -13.79
N MET A 62 13.53 8.91 -13.73
CA MET A 62 12.63 8.92 -14.89
C MET A 62 12.96 10.03 -15.89
N GLN A 63 13.48 11.17 -15.45
CA GLN A 63 13.88 12.27 -16.33
C GLN A 63 14.91 11.83 -17.38
N GLN A 64 15.82 10.91 -17.03
CA GLN A 64 16.86 10.43 -17.93
C GLN A 64 16.36 9.47 -19.02
N ILE A 65 15.20 8.84 -18.80
CA ILE A 65 14.66 7.79 -19.68
C ILE A 65 13.38 8.22 -20.40
N SER A 66 12.84 9.39 -20.04
CA SER A 66 11.57 9.89 -20.58
C SER A 66 11.71 10.21 -22.07
N ASN A 67 10.84 9.65 -22.88
CA ASN A 67 10.74 9.87 -24.32
C ASN A 67 9.28 9.73 -24.78
N ASP A 68 9.01 9.72 -26.08
CA ASP A 68 7.64 9.63 -26.60
C ASP A 68 6.93 8.33 -26.21
N ASP A 69 7.69 7.22 -26.11
CA ASP A 69 7.16 5.90 -25.75
C ASP A 69 7.14 5.66 -24.23
N ILE A 70 8.01 6.32 -23.46
CA ILE A 70 8.12 6.17 -22.00
C ILE A 70 7.86 7.52 -21.35
N LYS A 71 6.70 7.67 -20.73
CA LYS A 71 6.27 8.91 -20.07
C LYS A 71 6.19 8.73 -18.56
N TYR A 72 6.49 9.80 -17.83
CA TYR A 72 6.34 9.87 -16.38
C TYR A 72 5.43 11.03 -16.00
N ILE A 73 4.44 10.74 -15.17
CA ILE A 73 3.51 11.72 -14.61
C ILE A 73 3.51 11.56 -13.09
N HIS A 74 3.80 12.66 -12.40
CA HIS A 74 3.56 12.74 -10.97
C HIS A 74 2.19 13.36 -10.70
N PHE A 75 1.37 12.67 -9.90
CA PHE A 75 0.06 13.14 -9.49
C PHE A 75 -0.07 13.02 -7.97
N ASP A 76 -0.01 14.14 -7.25
CA ASP A 76 -0.16 14.16 -5.80
C ASP A 76 -1.60 13.84 -5.39
N PHE A 77 -1.90 12.54 -5.31
CA PHE A 77 -3.25 12.04 -5.09
C PHE A 77 -3.83 12.54 -3.76
N HIS A 78 -3.03 12.62 -2.70
CA HIS A 78 -3.53 13.06 -1.40
C HIS A 78 -3.85 14.56 -1.39
N ARG A 79 -3.01 15.39 -2.01
CA ARG A 79 -3.29 16.82 -2.13
C ARG A 79 -4.49 17.09 -3.05
N ILE A 80 -4.58 16.38 -4.17
CA ILE A 80 -5.58 16.65 -5.20
C ILE A 80 -6.92 16.03 -4.82
N CYS A 81 -6.97 14.72 -4.58
CA CYS A 81 -8.22 14.00 -4.30
C CYS A 81 -8.58 13.99 -2.80
N GLY A 82 -7.63 14.24 -1.90
CA GLY A 82 -7.88 14.23 -0.46
C GLY A 82 -8.36 12.88 0.03
N HIS A 83 -9.44 12.89 0.82
CA HIS A 83 -10.10 11.68 1.31
C HIS A 83 -11.44 11.37 0.64
N ILE A 84 -11.98 12.31 -0.16
CA ILE A 84 -13.39 12.30 -0.59
C ILE A 84 -13.54 12.74 -2.07
N HIS A 85 -12.60 13.50 -2.64
CA HIS A 85 -12.77 14.16 -3.95
C HIS A 85 -12.15 13.38 -5.11
N PHE A 86 -12.64 12.16 -5.34
CA PHE A 86 -12.17 11.32 -6.44
C PHE A 86 -12.60 11.82 -7.82
N GLU A 87 -13.59 12.72 -7.89
CA GLU A 87 -13.95 13.44 -9.12
C GLU A 87 -12.75 14.15 -9.76
N ARG A 88 -11.79 14.60 -8.94
CA ARG A 88 -10.56 15.27 -9.40
C ARG A 88 -9.59 14.33 -10.11
N LEU A 89 -9.88 13.03 -10.17
CA LEU A 89 -9.18 12.11 -11.07
C LEU A 89 -9.44 12.42 -12.55
N SER A 90 -10.47 13.20 -12.88
CA SER A 90 -10.62 13.76 -14.23
C SER A 90 -9.38 14.54 -14.66
N ILE A 91 -8.75 15.29 -13.76
CA ILE A 91 -7.51 16.04 -14.05
C ILE A 91 -6.38 15.09 -14.49
N LEU A 92 -6.27 13.93 -13.85
CA LEU A 92 -5.30 12.91 -14.25
C LEU A 92 -5.69 12.29 -15.59
N TYR A 93 -6.98 12.00 -15.79
CA TYR A 93 -7.49 11.47 -17.05
C TYR A 93 -7.17 12.39 -18.22
N ASP A 94 -7.39 13.70 -18.08
CA ASP A 94 -7.13 14.68 -19.13
C ASP A 94 -5.64 14.74 -19.53
N GLN A 95 -4.73 14.37 -18.63
CA GLN A 95 -3.29 14.28 -18.93
C GLN A 95 -2.90 12.99 -19.66
N ILE A 96 -3.72 11.94 -19.58
CA ILE A 96 -3.40 10.60 -20.12
C ILE A 96 -4.35 10.15 -21.24
N SER A 97 -5.44 10.88 -21.49
CA SER A 97 -6.46 10.54 -22.50
C SER A 97 -5.83 10.31 -23.88
N ASP A 98 -4.98 11.23 -24.32
CA ASP A 98 -4.19 11.12 -25.54
C ASP A 98 -3.35 9.83 -25.61
N PHE A 99 -2.79 9.40 -24.48
CA PHE A 99 -2.01 8.17 -24.41
C PHE A 99 -2.94 6.95 -24.53
N LEU A 100 -4.08 6.96 -23.85
CA LEU A 100 -5.07 5.87 -23.91
C LEU A 100 -5.63 5.71 -25.32
N ASP A 101 -5.94 6.82 -26.00
CA ASP A 101 -6.46 6.82 -27.37
C ASP A 101 -5.45 6.28 -28.37
N ARG A 102 -4.16 6.61 -28.22
CA ARG A 102 -3.10 6.11 -29.10
C ARG A 102 -2.78 4.64 -28.89
N ASN A 103 -2.82 4.17 -27.64
CA ASN A 103 -2.36 2.82 -27.28
C ASN A 103 -3.48 1.76 -27.29
N ARG A 104 -4.74 2.19 -27.42
CA ARG A 104 -5.91 1.33 -27.71
C ARG A 104 -6.04 0.15 -26.72
N TYR A 105 -6.76 -0.88 -27.15
CA TYR A 105 -7.04 -2.12 -26.43
C TYR A 105 -7.13 -3.26 -27.44
N LEU A 106 -7.05 -4.50 -26.97
CA LEU A 106 -7.24 -5.67 -27.83
C LEU A 106 -8.69 -5.77 -28.28
N LEU A 107 -8.92 -5.79 -29.59
CA LEU A 107 -10.22 -6.07 -30.20
C LEU A 107 -10.08 -7.25 -31.16
N LEU A 108 -10.92 -8.27 -30.96
CA LEU A 108 -10.99 -9.43 -31.82
C LEU A 108 -12.30 -9.42 -32.61
N ASN A 109 -12.27 -9.89 -33.85
CA ASN A 109 -13.48 -10.16 -34.61
C ASN A 109 -14.14 -11.47 -34.16
N GLU A 110 -15.31 -11.79 -34.73
CA GLU A 110 -16.05 -13.03 -34.42
C GLU A 110 -15.24 -14.31 -34.72
N LYS A 111 -14.24 -14.24 -35.60
CA LYS A 111 -13.35 -15.34 -35.96
C LYS A 111 -12.11 -15.43 -35.05
N GLY A 112 -11.97 -14.52 -34.08
CA GLY A 112 -10.81 -14.43 -33.19
C GLY A 112 -9.59 -13.74 -33.81
N GLU A 113 -9.73 -13.13 -34.99
CA GLU A 113 -8.67 -12.38 -35.65
C GLU A 113 -8.55 -10.98 -35.02
N LYS A 114 -7.32 -10.48 -34.90
CA LYS A 114 -7.04 -9.19 -34.26
C LYS A 114 -7.42 -8.04 -35.20
N ILE A 115 -8.38 -7.21 -34.76
CA ILE A 115 -8.75 -5.96 -35.42
C ILE A 115 -7.88 -4.82 -34.88
N GLU A 116 -7.70 -4.76 -33.56
CA GLU A 116 -6.87 -3.78 -32.86
C GLU A 116 -5.99 -4.49 -31.84
N GLU A 117 -4.80 -3.95 -31.61
CA GLU A 117 -3.88 -4.43 -30.57
C GLU A 117 -3.63 -3.33 -29.53
N GLN A 118 -3.43 -3.76 -28.28
CA GLN A 118 -2.96 -2.87 -27.24
C GLN A 118 -1.46 -2.63 -27.42
N CYS A 119 -1.09 -1.38 -27.69
CA CYS A 119 0.29 -0.97 -27.99
C CYS A 119 0.97 -0.23 -26.83
N GLY A 120 0.34 -0.20 -25.65
CA GLY A 120 0.90 0.43 -24.47
C GLY A 120 0.16 0.17 -23.17
N ILE A 121 0.80 0.50 -22.04
CA ILE A 121 0.28 0.26 -20.70
C ILE A 121 0.40 1.50 -19.80
N VAL A 122 -0.55 1.60 -18.86
CA VAL A 122 -0.48 2.54 -17.74
C VAL A 122 0.05 1.81 -16.51
N ARG A 123 1.21 2.24 -16.01
CA ARG A 123 1.81 1.74 -14.76
C ARG A 123 1.55 2.70 -13.62
N THR A 124 0.62 2.37 -12.72
CA THR A 124 0.37 3.15 -11.51
C THR A 124 1.28 2.73 -10.37
N ASN A 125 1.96 3.67 -9.71
CA ASN A 125 2.79 3.44 -8.55
C ASN A 125 2.22 4.19 -7.34
N CYS A 126 2.12 3.53 -6.18
CA CYS A 126 1.94 4.14 -4.87
C CYS A 126 2.87 3.42 -3.88
N VAL A 127 3.17 4.09 -2.77
CA VAL A 127 3.81 3.48 -1.61
C VAL A 127 2.74 3.13 -0.58
N ASP A 128 2.69 1.86 -0.17
CA ASP A 128 1.85 1.33 0.90
C ASP A 128 0.33 1.49 0.72
N CYS A 129 -0.14 1.78 -0.50
CA CYS A 129 -1.55 2.08 -0.72
C CYS A 129 -2.11 1.44 -1.99
N LEU A 130 -2.79 0.31 -1.80
CA LEU A 130 -3.62 -0.26 -2.87
C LEU A 130 -4.80 0.64 -3.20
N ASP A 131 -5.33 1.38 -2.21
CA ASP A 131 -6.53 2.19 -2.37
C ASP A 131 -6.36 3.26 -3.48
N ARG A 132 -5.22 3.98 -3.53
CA ARG A 132 -5.01 5.02 -4.56
C ARG A 132 -4.83 4.41 -5.95
N THR A 133 -4.06 3.32 -6.05
CA THR A 133 -3.84 2.64 -7.34
C THR A 133 -5.11 1.98 -7.85
N ASN A 134 -5.89 1.31 -7.00
CA ASN A 134 -7.13 0.62 -7.39
C ASN A 134 -8.16 1.63 -7.90
N VAL A 135 -8.30 2.79 -7.24
CA VAL A 135 -9.25 3.82 -7.70
C VAL A 135 -8.78 4.46 -9.02
N THR A 136 -7.48 4.76 -9.17
CA THR A 136 -6.95 5.27 -10.45
C THR A 136 -7.12 4.26 -11.58
N GLN A 137 -6.84 2.97 -11.34
CA GLN A 137 -7.02 1.90 -12.31
C GLN A 137 -8.49 1.69 -12.66
N SER A 138 -9.39 1.76 -11.67
CA SER A 138 -10.84 1.67 -11.88
C SER A 138 -11.35 2.82 -12.76
N MET A 139 -10.85 4.04 -12.55
CA MET A 139 -11.18 5.19 -13.40
C MET A 139 -10.73 4.97 -14.85
N ILE A 140 -9.49 4.52 -15.07
CA ILE A 140 -8.96 4.23 -16.40
C ILE A 140 -9.78 3.11 -17.07
N GLY A 141 -10.03 2.02 -16.34
CA GLY A 141 -10.83 0.90 -16.81
C GLY A 141 -12.25 1.30 -17.18
N ARG A 142 -12.88 2.19 -16.40
CA ARG A 142 -14.19 2.76 -16.68
C ARG A 142 -14.19 3.52 -18.00
N LYS A 143 -13.21 4.39 -18.21
CA LYS A 143 -13.09 5.19 -19.43
C LYS A 143 -12.83 4.34 -20.66
N MET A 144 -12.00 3.29 -20.54
CA MET A 144 -11.78 2.37 -21.66
C MET A 144 -12.99 1.50 -21.96
N LEU A 145 -13.75 1.08 -20.94
CA LEU A 145 -14.98 0.35 -21.13
C LEU A 145 -16.05 1.22 -21.82
N GLU A 146 -16.16 2.51 -21.45
CA GLU A 146 -17.04 3.46 -22.14
C GLU A 146 -16.66 3.59 -23.63
N PHE A 147 -15.35 3.67 -23.95
CA PHE A 147 -14.89 3.70 -25.33
C PHE A 147 -15.26 2.43 -26.10
N GLN A 148 -15.09 1.26 -25.47
CA GLN A 148 -15.45 -0.04 -26.05
C GLN A 148 -16.96 -0.14 -26.32
N LEU A 149 -17.79 0.25 -25.35
CA LEU A 149 -19.25 0.21 -25.46
C LEU A 149 -19.78 1.14 -26.57
N ARG A 150 -19.18 2.32 -26.74
CA ARG A 150 -19.49 3.21 -27.87
C ARG A 150 -19.09 2.59 -29.20
N ARG A 151 -17.91 1.95 -29.25
CA ARG A 151 -17.39 1.35 -30.49
C ARG A 151 -18.29 0.22 -31.00
N ILE A 152 -18.89 -0.58 -30.11
CA ILE A 152 -19.82 -1.66 -30.47
C ILE A 152 -21.28 -1.17 -30.64
N GLY A 153 -21.54 0.13 -30.49
CA GLY A 153 -22.87 0.73 -30.63
C GLY A 153 -23.82 0.45 -29.46
N ALA A 154 -23.32 -0.06 -28.33
CA ALA A 154 -24.12 -0.24 -27.12
C ALA A 154 -24.40 1.09 -26.43
N PHE A 155 -23.45 2.03 -26.50
CA PHE A 155 -23.58 3.40 -25.97
C PHE A 155 -23.63 4.43 -27.12
N GLY A 156 -24.46 5.45 -26.96
CA GLY A 156 -24.43 6.65 -27.79
C GLY A 156 -23.18 7.52 -27.56
N PRO A 157 -22.96 8.58 -28.38
CA PRO A 157 -21.74 9.39 -28.33
C PRO A 157 -21.43 10.00 -26.95
N GLU A 158 -22.46 10.53 -26.29
CA GLU A 158 -22.35 11.17 -24.96
C GLU A 158 -22.75 10.24 -23.80
N GLU A 159 -23.08 8.99 -24.11
CA GLU A 159 -23.53 8.03 -23.10
C GLU A 159 -22.34 7.52 -22.29
N THR A 160 -22.54 7.43 -20.97
CA THR A 160 -21.53 7.02 -19.99
C THR A 160 -22.11 5.96 -19.06
N ILE A 161 -21.23 5.25 -18.34
CA ILE A 161 -21.68 4.20 -17.41
C ILE A 161 -22.60 4.77 -16.33
N SER A 162 -22.41 6.04 -15.96
CA SER A 162 -23.24 6.74 -14.96
C SER A 162 -24.71 6.90 -15.37
N PHE A 163 -25.06 6.80 -16.66
CA PHE A 163 -26.46 6.82 -17.11
C PHE A 163 -27.18 5.49 -16.86
N HIS A 164 -26.45 4.44 -16.47
CA HIS A 164 -26.97 3.10 -16.21
C HIS A 164 -26.69 2.69 -14.76
N PRO A 165 -27.53 3.08 -13.78
CA PRO A 165 -27.25 2.87 -12.35
C PRO A 165 -26.92 1.43 -11.97
N ASN A 166 -27.70 0.45 -12.47
CA ASN A 166 -27.45 -0.96 -12.19
C ASN A 166 -26.11 -1.44 -12.73
N PHE A 167 -25.70 -0.96 -13.91
CA PHE A 167 -24.42 -1.31 -14.50
C PHE A 167 -23.26 -0.62 -13.77
N ASP A 168 -23.44 0.64 -13.40
CA ASP A 168 -22.48 1.40 -12.60
C ASP A 168 -22.21 0.76 -11.24
N ASP A 169 -23.25 0.30 -10.55
CA ASP A 169 -23.11 -0.36 -9.26
C ASP A 169 -22.41 -1.72 -9.37
N ASN A 170 -22.72 -2.51 -10.40
CA ASN A 170 -22.00 -3.75 -10.68
C ASN A 170 -20.50 -3.50 -10.97
N PHE A 171 -20.18 -2.44 -11.73
CA PHE A 171 -18.80 -2.04 -12.00
C PHE A 171 -18.08 -1.64 -10.70
N LYS A 172 -18.71 -0.85 -9.85
CA LYS A 172 -18.16 -0.45 -8.53
C LYS A 172 -17.90 -1.67 -7.64
N ILE A 173 -18.86 -2.60 -7.56
CA ILE A 173 -18.72 -3.83 -6.77
C ILE A 173 -17.55 -4.69 -7.28
N LEU A 174 -17.43 -4.85 -8.60
CA LEU A 174 -16.31 -5.59 -9.21
C LEU A 174 -14.96 -5.01 -8.79
N TRP A 175 -14.78 -3.69 -8.93
CA TRP A 175 -13.52 -3.02 -8.58
C TRP A 175 -13.26 -2.96 -7.06
N ALA A 176 -14.31 -2.93 -6.25
CA ALA A 176 -14.17 -3.05 -4.80
C ALA A 176 -13.68 -4.45 -4.40
N ASN A 177 -14.24 -5.50 -5.00
CA ASN A 177 -13.83 -6.88 -4.73
C ASN A 177 -12.41 -7.16 -5.25
N HIS A 178 -12.07 -6.67 -6.45
CA HIS A 178 -10.71 -6.69 -6.95
C HIS A 178 -9.73 -6.03 -5.97
N GLY A 179 -10.08 -4.85 -5.44
CA GLY A 179 -9.29 -4.17 -4.42
C GLY A 179 -9.13 -5.00 -3.14
N ASP A 180 -10.21 -5.61 -2.64
CA ASP A 180 -10.18 -6.45 -1.44
C ASP A 180 -9.30 -7.70 -1.62
N ASP A 181 -9.37 -8.36 -2.78
CA ASP A 181 -8.61 -9.56 -3.09
C ASP A 181 -7.11 -9.26 -3.20
N ILE A 182 -6.74 -8.20 -3.94
CA ILE A 182 -5.33 -7.78 -4.03
C ILE A 182 -4.81 -7.30 -2.67
N SER A 183 -5.64 -6.64 -1.86
CA SER A 183 -5.23 -6.21 -0.52
C SER A 183 -4.99 -7.40 0.41
N THR A 184 -5.84 -8.43 0.29
CA THR A 184 -5.69 -9.66 1.06
C THR A 184 -4.42 -10.38 0.67
N GLN A 185 -4.10 -10.43 -0.62
CA GLN A 185 -2.81 -10.94 -1.06
C GLN A 185 -1.67 -10.11 -0.49
N TYR A 186 -1.67 -8.79 -0.63
CA TYR A 186 -0.55 -7.92 -0.24
C TYR A 186 -0.35 -7.81 1.29
N THR A 187 -1.43 -7.62 2.06
CA THR A 187 -1.38 -7.30 3.50
C THR A 187 -1.96 -8.37 4.42
N GLY A 188 -2.61 -9.40 3.85
CA GLY A 188 -3.36 -10.41 4.61
C GLY A 188 -4.70 -9.92 5.17
N THR A 189 -5.19 -8.75 4.72
CA THR A 189 -6.51 -8.21 5.09
C THR A 189 -7.19 -7.58 3.87
N PRO A 190 -8.53 -7.49 3.83
CA PRO A 190 -9.26 -6.75 2.80
C PRO A 190 -8.85 -5.28 2.73
N ALA A 191 -9.19 -4.58 1.63
CA ALA A 191 -8.81 -3.18 1.43
C ALA A 191 -9.41 -2.29 2.52
N LEU A 192 -8.72 -1.18 2.83
CA LEU A 192 -9.32 -0.18 3.70
C LEU A 192 -10.23 0.66 2.82
N LYS A 193 -11.30 1.21 3.39
CA LYS A 193 -12.25 2.06 2.67
C LYS A 193 -12.95 1.35 1.50
N GLY A 194 -13.11 0.03 1.54
CA GLY A 194 -13.86 -0.72 0.52
C GLY A 194 -15.27 -0.16 0.33
N ASP A 195 -15.91 0.29 1.40
CA ASP A 195 -17.23 0.94 1.39
C ASP A 195 -17.28 2.20 0.52
N PHE A 196 -16.18 2.95 0.43
CA PHE A 196 -16.13 4.12 -0.43
C PHE A 196 -16.18 3.72 -1.90
N VAL A 197 -15.49 2.64 -2.30
CA VAL A 197 -15.53 2.13 -3.68
C VAL A 197 -16.92 1.54 -3.99
N ARG A 198 -17.55 0.87 -3.01
CA ARG A 198 -18.87 0.23 -3.16
C ARG A 198 -20.03 1.22 -3.21
N LEU A 199 -20.02 2.23 -2.33
CA LEU A 199 -21.19 3.08 -2.06
C LEU A 199 -20.95 4.58 -2.37
N GLY A 200 -19.72 4.97 -2.70
CA GLY A 200 -19.34 6.38 -2.93
C GLY A 200 -19.27 7.25 -1.65
N HIS A 201 -19.62 6.70 -0.48
CA HIS A 201 -19.56 7.38 0.81
C HIS A 201 -19.19 6.41 1.95
N ARG A 202 -18.87 6.94 3.13
CA ARG A 202 -18.45 6.14 4.30
C ARG A 202 -19.63 5.80 5.21
N THR A 203 -19.73 4.54 5.62
CA THR A 203 -20.71 4.08 6.62
C THR A 203 -20.05 3.93 8.00
N LEU A 204 -20.84 3.97 9.08
CA LEU A 204 -20.32 3.75 10.45
C LEU A 204 -19.80 2.32 10.64
N GLU A 205 -20.49 1.33 10.08
CA GLU A 205 -20.04 -0.06 10.08
C GLU A 205 -18.70 -0.22 9.35
N GLY A 206 -18.56 0.44 8.19
CA GLY A 206 -17.32 0.51 7.43
C GLY A 206 -16.15 1.07 8.22
N ILE A 207 -16.39 2.12 9.02
CA ILE A 207 -15.35 2.73 9.86
C ILE A 207 -14.87 1.74 10.94
N LEU A 208 -15.78 0.99 11.58
CA LEU A 208 -15.42 -0.01 12.58
C LEU A 208 -14.63 -1.17 11.94
N LYS A 209 -15.08 -1.65 10.78
CA LYS A 209 -14.40 -2.70 10.00
C LYS A 209 -13.01 -2.25 9.55
N ASP A 210 -12.87 -1.01 9.08
CA ASP A 210 -11.59 -0.40 8.74
C ASP A 210 -10.65 -0.34 9.94
N GLY A 211 -11.17 -0.01 11.13
CA GLY A 211 -10.41 -0.01 12.37
C GLY A 211 -9.85 -1.40 12.72
N TRP A 212 -10.69 -2.44 12.61
CA TRP A 212 -10.26 -3.82 12.83
C TRP A 212 -9.21 -4.27 11.81
N ASN A 213 -9.44 -3.98 10.52
CA ASN A 213 -8.50 -4.29 9.46
C ASN A 213 -7.16 -3.57 9.66
N ALA A 214 -7.15 -2.31 10.11
CA ALA A 214 -5.94 -1.57 10.40
C ALA A 214 -5.14 -2.19 11.55
N LEU A 215 -5.81 -2.66 12.61
CA LEU A 215 -5.17 -3.39 13.72
C LEU A 215 -4.60 -4.74 13.25
N ALA A 216 -5.36 -5.49 12.46
CA ALA A 216 -4.91 -6.74 11.88
C ALA A 216 -3.69 -6.54 10.97
N ARG A 217 -3.69 -5.53 10.10
CA ARG A 217 -2.52 -5.15 9.28
C ARG A 217 -1.32 -4.78 10.13
N TYR A 218 -1.50 -3.96 11.16
CA TYR A 218 -0.41 -3.60 12.06
C TYR A 218 0.22 -4.86 12.67
N TYR A 219 -0.59 -5.83 13.09
CA TYR A 219 -0.08 -7.09 13.61
C TYR A 219 0.65 -7.93 12.54
N LEU A 220 0.05 -8.09 11.35
CA LEU A 220 0.64 -8.88 10.28
C LEU A 220 1.98 -8.29 9.80
N ASN A 221 2.01 -6.97 9.56
CA ASN A 221 3.20 -6.26 9.11
C ASN A 221 4.33 -6.29 10.15
N ASN A 222 4.01 -6.21 11.44
CA ASN A 222 5.05 -6.22 12.48
C ASN A 222 5.52 -7.63 12.86
N PHE A 223 4.66 -8.64 12.84
CA PHE A 223 4.96 -9.94 13.46
C PHE A 223 4.97 -11.13 12.50
N ARG A 224 4.49 -10.99 11.27
CA ARG A 224 4.49 -12.06 10.26
C ARG A 224 5.23 -11.71 8.97
N ASP A 225 5.50 -10.44 8.72
CA ASP A 225 6.06 -9.97 7.45
C ASP A 225 7.45 -10.55 7.14
N GLY A 226 8.36 -10.64 8.12
CA GLY A 226 9.68 -11.22 7.87
C GLY A 226 9.63 -12.69 7.42
N THR A 227 8.74 -13.52 8.01
CA THR A 227 8.50 -14.89 7.55
C THR A 227 7.93 -14.93 6.14
N ARG A 228 7.04 -13.98 5.82
CA ARG A 228 6.45 -13.85 4.50
C ARG A 228 7.51 -13.47 3.46
N GLN A 229 8.40 -12.54 3.77
CA GLN A 229 9.53 -12.17 2.92
C GLN A 229 10.49 -13.36 2.71
N ASP A 230 10.78 -14.15 3.75
CA ASP A 230 11.58 -15.38 3.60
C ASP A 230 10.93 -16.37 2.62
N ALA A 231 9.61 -16.55 2.68
CA ALA A 231 8.88 -17.40 1.74
C ALA A 231 8.95 -16.86 0.30
N ILE A 232 8.83 -15.54 0.14
CA ILE A 232 8.97 -14.87 -1.17
C ILE A 232 10.39 -15.09 -1.71
N ASP A 233 11.42 -14.87 -0.91
CA ASP A 233 12.82 -15.03 -1.32
C ASP A 233 13.14 -16.46 -1.73
N LEU A 234 12.56 -17.45 -1.04
CA LEU A 234 12.70 -18.87 -1.37
C LEU A 234 12.04 -19.21 -2.71
N VAL A 235 10.80 -18.76 -2.94
CA VAL A 235 10.04 -19.05 -4.17
C VAL A 235 10.66 -18.35 -5.39
N HIS A 236 11.19 -17.14 -5.22
CA HIS A 236 11.82 -16.39 -6.31
C HIS A 236 13.30 -16.78 -6.54
N GLY A 237 13.83 -17.73 -5.76
CA GLY A 237 15.21 -18.21 -5.91
C GLY A 237 16.27 -17.19 -5.45
N HIS A 238 15.89 -16.19 -4.64
CA HIS A 238 16.84 -15.28 -4.01
C HIS A 238 17.65 -15.97 -2.91
N PHE A 239 17.16 -17.09 -2.36
CA PHE A 239 17.88 -17.95 -1.44
C PHE A 239 17.82 -19.41 -1.89
N ILE A 240 18.97 -20.07 -1.99
CA ILE A 240 19.07 -21.50 -2.34
C ILE A 240 19.39 -22.27 -1.06
N VAL A 241 18.51 -23.21 -0.70
CA VAL A 241 18.71 -24.09 0.45
C VAL A 241 19.88 -25.02 0.17
N SER A 242 21.03 -24.72 0.77
CA SER A 242 22.18 -25.62 0.74
C SER A 242 21.87 -26.83 1.61
N GLY A 243 21.84 -28.03 1.02
CA GLY A 243 21.43 -29.28 1.67
C GLY A 243 22.40 -29.84 2.71
N SER A 244 22.81 -29.04 3.70
CA SER A 244 23.47 -29.57 4.90
C SER A 244 22.41 -29.97 5.94
N ARG A 245 22.47 -31.23 6.38
CA ARG A 245 21.55 -31.84 7.37
C ARG A 245 21.65 -31.25 8.79
N ASP A 246 22.55 -30.28 9.01
CA ASP A 246 22.78 -29.67 10.32
C ASP A 246 22.03 -28.34 10.55
N MET A 247 21.00 -28.07 9.76
CA MET A 247 20.12 -26.91 10.02
C MET A 247 19.11 -27.27 11.13
N ALA A 248 19.59 -27.39 12.37
CA ALA A 248 18.72 -27.34 13.53
C ALA A 248 17.82 -26.10 13.40
N PRO A 249 16.49 -26.20 13.58
CA PRO A 249 15.62 -25.05 13.48
C PRO A 249 16.05 -24.01 14.50
N GLN A 250 16.69 -22.93 14.05
CA GLN A 250 17.10 -21.87 14.96
C GLN A 250 15.86 -21.38 15.73
N PRO A 251 15.96 -21.22 17.06
CA PRO A 251 14.82 -20.92 17.91
C PRO A 251 14.04 -19.74 17.35
N ARG A 252 12.71 -19.84 17.43
CA ARG A 252 11.79 -18.84 16.90
C ARG A 252 11.91 -17.54 17.73
N LYS A 253 12.96 -16.73 17.49
CA LYS A 253 13.13 -15.39 18.10
C LYS A 253 11.85 -14.53 17.98
N GLY A 254 11.06 -14.73 16.92
CA GLY A 254 9.77 -14.06 16.73
C GLY A 254 8.69 -14.42 17.74
N LEU A 255 8.67 -15.66 18.27
CA LEU A 255 7.67 -16.07 19.28
C LEU A 255 8.00 -15.44 20.65
N GLU A 256 9.28 -15.42 21.01
CA GLU A 256 9.79 -14.75 22.22
C GLU A 256 9.60 -13.23 22.15
N ALA A 257 9.79 -12.64 20.97
CA ALA A 257 9.51 -11.24 20.70
C ALA A 257 8.02 -10.89 20.85
N VAL A 258 7.11 -11.72 20.34
CA VAL A 258 5.66 -11.52 20.50
C VAL A 258 5.24 -11.71 21.96
N ALA A 259 5.78 -12.73 22.64
CA ALA A 259 5.50 -12.98 24.05
C ALA A 259 5.98 -11.82 24.94
N SER A 260 7.21 -11.35 24.73
CA SER A 260 7.79 -10.22 25.48
C SER A 260 7.05 -8.91 25.22
N LEU A 261 6.56 -8.66 23.99
CA LEU A 261 5.73 -7.49 23.70
C LEU A 261 4.36 -7.56 24.41
N ARG A 262 3.69 -8.73 24.41
CA ARG A 262 2.42 -8.91 25.13
C ARG A 262 2.58 -8.66 26.62
N VAL A 263 3.65 -9.18 27.21
CA VAL A 263 3.98 -8.94 28.62
C VAL A 263 4.20 -7.44 28.85
N ALA A 264 5.01 -6.79 28.02
CA ALA A 264 5.29 -5.36 28.19
C ALA A 264 4.03 -4.48 28.02
N LEU A 265 3.14 -4.79 27.07
CA LEU A 265 1.85 -4.11 26.93
C LEU A 265 0.96 -4.35 28.15
N SER A 266 0.93 -5.57 28.68
CA SER A 266 0.15 -5.88 29.88
C SER A 266 0.65 -5.09 31.10
N VAL A 267 1.97 -4.95 31.26
CA VAL A 267 2.59 -4.14 32.32
C VAL A 267 2.20 -2.67 32.18
N VAL A 268 2.21 -2.12 30.96
CA VAL A 268 1.78 -0.73 30.70
C VAL A 268 0.30 -0.54 30.99
N SER A 269 -0.58 -1.45 30.54
CA SER A 269 -2.02 -1.37 30.79
C SER A 269 -2.35 -1.46 32.27
N VAL A 270 -1.72 -2.39 32.99
CA VAL A 270 -1.87 -2.55 34.44
C VAL A 270 -1.33 -1.33 35.18
N GLY A 271 -0.17 -0.81 34.78
CA GLY A 271 0.39 0.41 35.34
C GLY A 271 -0.52 1.63 35.15
N LEU A 272 -1.08 1.81 33.95
CA LEU A 272 -2.05 2.89 33.68
C LEU A 272 -3.35 2.73 34.47
N LEU A 273 -3.85 1.50 34.64
CA LEU A 273 -5.02 1.22 35.47
C LEU A 273 -4.76 1.61 36.93
N PHE A 274 -3.62 1.21 37.50
CA PHE A 274 -3.24 1.58 38.85
C PHE A 274 -3.02 3.09 39.01
N ALA A 275 -2.43 3.74 38.01
CA ALA A 275 -2.31 5.19 37.99
C ALA A 275 -3.68 5.88 38.02
N LEU A 276 -4.65 5.42 37.23
CA LEU A 276 -6.02 5.96 37.21
C LEU A 276 -6.75 5.76 38.54
N LEU A 277 -6.64 4.56 39.12
CA LEU A 277 -7.25 4.24 40.42
C LEU A 277 -6.63 5.09 41.55
N SER A 278 -5.31 5.30 41.51
CA SER A 278 -4.61 6.13 42.48
C SER A 278 -4.91 7.63 42.29
N LEU A 279 -5.02 8.09 41.05
CA LEU A 279 -5.37 9.49 40.73
C LEU A 279 -6.76 9.86 41.26
N ARG A 280 -7.75 8.95 41.17
CA ARG A 280 -9.07 9.16 41.76
C ARG A 280 -9.04 9.37 43.28
N LYS A 281 -8.02 8.83 43.95
CA LYS A 281 -7.82 8.95 45.41
C LYS A 281 -6.80 10.04 45.80
N ALA A 282 -6.18 10.70 44.83
CA ALA A 282 -5.20 11.76 45.05
C ALA A 282 -5.68 12.94 45.94
N PRO A 283 -6.96 13.37 45.92
CA PRO A 283 -7.44 14.44 46.79
C PRO A 283 -7.38 14.10 48.29
N TYR A 284 -7.35 12.80 48.64
CA TYR A 284 -7.48 12.33 50.01
C TYR A 284 -6.13 12.03 50.68
N SER A 285 -5.05 11.86 49.91
CA SER A 285 -3.73 11.60 50.47
C SER A 285 -2.60 11.89 49.46
N PHE A 286 -1.55 12.55 49.94
CA PHE A 286 -0.32 12.77 49.19
C PHE A 286 0.33 11.46 48.69
N TRP A 287 0.18 10.35 49.43
CA TRP A 287 0.70 9.04 49.01
C TRP A 287 0.09 8.55 47.69
N HIS A 288 -1.20 8.84 47.45
CA HIS A 288 -1.87 8.48 46.20
C HIS A 288 -1.38 9.32 45.01
N LEU A 289 -0.94 10.55 45.25
CA LEU A 289 -0.28 11.38 44.24
C LEU A 289 1.08 10.77 43.84
N LEU A 290 1.89 10.38 44.84
CA LEU A 290 3.20 9.76 44.61
C LEU A 290 3.10 8.42 43.87
N LEU A 291 2.13 7.57 44.25
CA LEU A 291 1.87 6.31 43.55
C LEU A 291 1.42 6.53 42.09
N THR A 292 0.62 7.56 41.82
CA THR A 292 0.23 7.91 40.45
C THR A 292 1.45 8.31 39.62
N LEU A 293 2.34 9.14 40.16
CA LEU A 293 3.58 9.54 39.49
C LEU A 293 4.50 8.35 39.24
N MET A 294 4.60 7.42 40.20
CA MET A 294 5.39 6.20 40.06
C MET A 294 4.86 5.31 38.93
N TRP A 295 3.57 4.98 38.94
CA TRP A 295 2.96 4.11 37.93
C TRP A 295 2.97 4.71 36.53
N THR A 296 2.75 6.02 36.41
CA THR A 296 2.87 6.73 35.13
C THR A 296 4.32 6.75 34.64
N SER A 297 5.29 7.01 35.52
CA SER A 297 6.72 6.97 35.18
C SER A 297 7.18 5.59 34.69
N ILE A 298 6.81 4.52 35.41
CA ILE A 298 7.11 3.14 35.00
C ILE A 298 6.48 2.82 33.65
N SER A 299 5.20 3.18 33.46
CA SER A 299 4.50 2.94 32.18
C SER A 299 5.15 3.70 31.02
N MET A 300 5.55 4.95 31.24
CA MET A 300 6.28 5.76 30.26
C MET A 300 7.67 5.19 29.96
N ALA A 301 8.41 4.73 30.97
CA ALA A 301 9.74 4.14 30.80
C ALA A 301 9.67 2.84 29.99
N VAL A 302 8.71 1.95 30.29
CA VAL A 302 8.47 0.73 29.52
C VAL A 302 8.06 1.05 28.08
N ALA A 303 7.14 2.00 27.88
CA ALA A 303 6.74 2.43 26.54
C ALA A 303 7.90 3.04 25.74
N ALA A 304 8.75 3.86 26.38
CA ALA A 304 9.95 4.44 25.76
C ALA A 304 10.97 3.35 25.39
N PHE A 305 11.18 2.38 26.28
CA PHE A 305 12.05 1.22 26.02
C PHE A 305 11.55 0.38 24.84
N LEU A 306 10.25 0.07 24.78
CA LEU A 306 9.63 -0.63 23.66
C LEU A 306 9.80 0.14 22.35
N ARG A 307 9.59 1.47 22.38
CA ARG A 307 9.73 2.31 21.19
C ARG A 307 11.18 2.38 20.71
N ALA A 308 12.15 2.46 21.62
CA ALA A 308 13.58 2.48 21.30
C ALA A 308 14.06 1.14 20.72
N ASN A 309 13.57 0.02 21.26
CA ASN A 309 13.96 -1.33 20.87
C ASN A 309 12.96 -2.00 19.92
N GLY A 310 12.03 -1.25 19.31
CA GLY A 310 10.92 -1.81 18.55
C GLY A 310 11.36 -2.77 17.44
N ARG A 311 12.51 -2.48 16.82
CA ARG A 311 13.18 -3.32 15.81
C ARG A 311 13.43 -4.77 16.25
N ALA A 312 13.71 -5.00 17.54
CA ALA A 312 13.98 -6.32 18.10
C ALA A 312 12.71 -7.15 18.34
N PHE A 313 11.57 -6.46 18.49
CA PHE A 313 10.27 -7.10 18.73
C PHE A 313 9.53 -7.46 17.44
N CYS A 314 9.90 -6.83 16.31
CA CYS A 314 9.32 -7.12 15.01
C CYS A 314 9.93 -8.39 14.39
N ASN A 315 9.12 -9.13 13.63
CA ASN A 315 9.55 -10.25 12.83
C ASN A 315 10.39 -9.73 11.65
N ARG A 316 11.58 -10.29 11.47
CA ARG A 316 12.53 -9.91 10.41
C ARG A 316 12.83 -11.11 9.53
N PRO A 317 13.03 -10.88 8.21
CA PRO A 317 13.51 -11.94 7.32
C PRO A 317 14.85 -12.47 7.81
N ARG A 318 15.04 -13.78 7.68
CA ARG A 318 16.21 -14.51 8.14
C ARG A 318 17.11 -14.95 6.99
N LEU A 319 16.53 -15.21 5.82
CA LEU A 319 17.23 -15.75 4.66
C LEU A 319 18.05 -14.67 3.96
N ASN A 320 17.41 -13.55 3.60
CA ASN A 320 18.06 -12.38 3.02
C ASN A 320 17.86 -11.18 3.94
N LYS A 321 18.86 -10.89 4.78
CA LYS A 321 18.73 -9.85 5.80
C LYS A 321 18.88 -8.46 5.16
N PRO A 322 17.91 -7.55 5.35
CA PRO A 322 18.07 -6.14 4.99
C PRO A 322 19.23 -5.54 5.78
N ARG A 323 19.83 -4.47 5.24
CA ARG A 323 21.08 -3.89 5.75
C ARG A 323 20.95 -3.26 7.13
#